data_AF-A0A1E4GKF3-F1
#
_entry.id   AF-A0A1E4GKF3-F1
#
_cell.length_a   1.000
_cell.length_b   1.000
_cell.length_c   1.000
_cell.angle_alpha   90.00
_cell.angle_beta   90.00
_cell.angle_gamma   90.00
#
_symmetry.space_group_name_H-M   'P 1'
#
loop_
_entity.id
_entity.type
_entity.pdbx_description
1 polymer ?
#
loop_
_entity_poly.entity_id
_entity_poly.type
_entity_poly.pdbx_seq_one_letter_code
_entity_poly.pdbx_strand_id
1 'polypeptide(L)'
;MVSQVLRLNAETVQQVSAGTKPNATLLHRFGFQTGREAFSPDDVSPFVIRPTFWVQVLIRRHQSPPGYVVLTAYPMNETPNEEFIK
;
A
#
# COMPACT_ATOMS: atom_id res chain seq x y z
N MET A 1 7.89 5.38 -6.03
CA MET A 1 6.66 4.57 -5.89
C MET A 1 5.54 5.34 -5.19
N VAL A 2 5.75 5.86 -3.97
CA VAL A 2 4.71 6.61 -3.20
C VAL A 2 3.98 7.68 -4.01
N SER A 3 4.72 8.57 -4.69
CA SER A 3 4.11 9.64 -5.52
C SER A 3 3.19 9.12 -6.63
N GLN A 4 3.49 7.93 -7.19
CA GLN A 4 2.65 7.29 -8.20
C GLN A 4 1.41 6.67 -7.58
N VAL A 5 1.51 6.03 -6.41
CA VAL A 5 0.34 5.53 -5.67
C VAL A 5 -0.61 6.68 -5.33
N LEU A 6 -0.08 7.81 -4.84
CA LEU A 6 -0.86 9.02 -4.56
C LEU A 6 -1.58 9.54 -5.82
N ARG A 7 -0.87 9.65 -6.95
CA ARG A 7 -1.43 10.13 -8.22
C ARG A 7 -2.52 9.21 -8.77
N LEU A 8 -2.33 7.89 -8.69
CA LEU A 8 -3.29 6.91 -9.22
C LEU A 8 -4.53 6.75 -8.32
N ASN A 9 -4.44 7.20 -7.07
CA ASN A 9 -5.56 7.24 -6.12
C ASN A 9 -6.01 8.69 -5.84
N ALA A 10 -5.93 9.57 -6.85
CA ALA A 10 -6.15 11.02 -6.69
C ALA A 10 -7.49 11.37 -6.03
N GLU A 11 -8.56 10.66 -6.36
CA GLU A 11 -9.89 10.88 -5.76
C GLU A 11 -9.86 10.65 -4.24
N THR A 12 -9.33 9.52 -3.79
CA THR A 12 -9.20 9.21 -2.36
C THR A 12 -8.26 10.20 -1.66
N VAL A 13 -7.15 10.60 -2.32
CA VAL A 13 -6.26 11.65 -1.80
C VAL A 13 -6.99 12.98 -1.64
N GLN A 14 -7.85 13.35 -2.60
CA GLN A 14 -8.66 14.56 -2.52
C GLN A 14 -9.68 14.48 -1.37
N GLN A 15 -10.35 13.35 -1.18
CA GLN A 15 -11.27 13.13 -0.05
C GLN A 15 -10.56 13.29 1.29
N VAL A 16 -9.33 12.78 1.43
CA VAL A 16 -8.53 12.99 2.63
C VAL A 16 -8.10 14.45 2.76
N SER A 17 -7.63 15.08 1.68
CA SER A 17 -7.15 16.48 1.69
C SER A 17 -8.25 17.49 1.99
N ALA A 18 -9.48 17.23 1.53
CA ALA A 18 -10.67 18.04 1.78
C ALA A 18 -11.25 17.82 3.20
N GLY A 19 -10.80 16.80 3.92
CA GLY A 19 -11.31 16.46 5.25
C GLY A 19 -12.58 15.62 5.26
N THR A 20 -13.09 15.20 4.10
CA THR A 20 -14.20 14.24 3.99
C THR A 20 -13.82 12.88 4.58
N LYS A 21 -12.54 12.50 4.48
CA LYS A 21 -11.97 11.32 5.16
C LYS A 21 -10.84 11.74 6.10
N PRO A 22 -10.78 11.21 7.34
CA PRO A 22 -9.68 11.53 8.26
C PRO A 22 -8.35 10.89 7.82
N ASN A 23 -8.40 9.73 7.18
CA ASN A 23 -7.27 8.98 6.67
C ASN A 23 -7.70 8.05 5.52
N ALA A 24 -6.73 7.49 4.81
CA ALA A 24 -6.96 6.45 3.83
C ALA A 24 -5.74 5.56 3.63
N THR A 25 -6.00 4.28 3.38
CA THR A 25 -5.02 3.34 2.84
C THR A 25 -5.15 3.34 1.32
N LEU A 26 -4.06 3.64 0.63
CA LEU A 26 -3.97 3.65 -0.82
C LEU A 26 -3.14 2.47 -1.26
N LEU A 27 -3.54 1.82 -2.35
CA LEU A 27 -2.92 0.60 -2.81
C LEU A 27 -2.75 0.64 -4.32
N HIS A 28 -1.63 0.13 -4.82
CA HIS A 28 -1.40 0.00 -6.26
C HIS A 28 -0.44 -1.13 -6.58
N ARG A 29 -0.79 -1.93 -7.60
CA ARG A 29 0.06 -2.99 -8.16
C ARG A 29 0.92 -2.44 -9.28
N PHE A 30 2.22 -2.67 -9.18
CA PHE A 30 3.19 -2.38 -10.23
C PHE A 30 3.43 -3.62 -11.10
N GLY A 31 3.89 -3.38 -12.33
CA GLY A 31 4.31 -4.45 -13.26
C GLY A 31 5.72 -4.99 -12.98
N PHE A 32 6.35 -4.59 -11.87
CA PHE A 32 7.71 -4.95 -11.50
C PHE A 32 7.80 -5.17 -9.99
N GLN A 33 8.85 -5.88 -9.55
CA GLN A 33 9.07 -6.17 -8.13
C GLN A 33 9.29 -4.88 -7.32
N THR A 34 8.48 -4.68 -6.27
CA THR A 34 8.51 -3.51 -5.41
C THR A 34 9.28 -3.73 -4.10
N GLY A 35 9.53 -4.98 -3.74
CA GLY A 35 10.23 -5.36 -2.52
C GLY A 35 10.15 -6.86 -2.23
N ARG A 36 10.20 -7.19 -0.94
CA ARG A 36 10.05 -8.55 -0.41
C ARG A 36 9.20 -8.49 0.85
N GLU A 37 8.44 -9.54 1.12
CA GLU A 37 7.70 -9.71 2.37
C GLU A 37 7.93 -11.11 2.94
N ALA A 38 7.84 -11.24 4.26
CA ALA A 38 7.67 -12.52 4.91
C ALA A 38 6.18 -12.90 4.79
N PHE A 39 5.91 -14.06 4.20
CA PHE A 39 4.56 -14.58 4.00
C PHE A 39 4.43 -15.96 4.62
N SER A 40 3.34 -16.18 5.35
CA SER A 40 2.90 -17.51 5.74
C SER A 40 1.43 -17.66 5.30
N PRO A 41 1.05 -18.78 4.66
CA PRO A 41 -0.34 -19.02 4.29
C PRO A 41 -1.23 -19.34 5.50
N ASP A 42 -0.64 -19.79 6.60
CA ASP A 42 -1.30 -20.18 7.85
C ASP A 42 -0.36 -19.95 9.06
N ASP A 43 -0.85 -20.23 10.27
CA ASP A 43 -0.11 -19.98 11.52
C ASP A 43 0.92 -21.06 11.88
N VAL A 44 1.01 -22.15 11.10
CA VAL A 44 1.84 -23.32 11.41
C VAL A 44 2.98 -23.53 10.41
N SER A 45 2.81 -23.06 9.19
CA SER A 45 3.78 -23.15 8.11
C SER A 45 4.96 -22.21 8.36
N PRO A 46 6.19 -22.61 8.00
CA PRO A 46 7.33 -21.69 8.01
C PRO A 46 7.07 -20.51 7.07
N PHE A 47 7.47 -19.30 7.51
CA PHE A 47 7.42 -18.14 6.64
C PHE A 47 8.37 -18.32 5.45
N VAL A 48 7.93 -17.89 4.28
CA VAL A 48 8.75 -17.76 3.08
C VAL A 48 8.96 -16.29 2.76
N ILE A 49 10.16 -15.94 2.29
CA ILE A 49 10.40 -14.58 1.79
C ILE A 49 10.08 -14.55 0.29
N ARG A 50 9.03 -13.83 -0.10
CA ARG A 50 8.57 -13.74 -1.49
C ARG A 50 8.67 -12.32 -2.06
N PRO A 51 8.78 -12.15 -3.39
CA PRO A 51 8.71 -10.83 -4.01
C PRO A 51 7.32 -10.21 -3.87
N THR A 52 7.29 -8.89 -3.74
CA THR A 52 6.06 -8.09 -3.72
C THR A 52 5.90 -7.27 -4.99
N PHE A 53 4.65 -7.00 -5.35
CA PHE A 53 4.30 -6.20 -6.52
C PHE A 53 3.34 -5.06 -6.19
N TRP A 54 2.80 -5.00 -4.97
CA TRP A 54 1.96 -3.91 -4.52
C TRP A 54 2.72 -2.98 -3.58
N VAL A 55 2.30 -1.72 -3.57
CA VAL A 55 2.71 -0.74 -2.54
C VAL A 55 1.47 -0.20 -1.86
N GLN A 56 1.44 -0.33 -0.53
CA GLN A 56 0.44 0.30 0.32
C GLN A 56 1.00 1.61 0.88
N VAL A 57 0.19 2.66 0.86
CA VAL A 57 0.52 3.98 1.42
C VAL A 57 -0.60 4.42 2.35
N LEU A 58 -0.28 4.68 3.61
CA LEU A 58 -1.22 5.25 4.57
C LEU A 58 -1.07 6.77 4.60
N ILE A 59 -2.17 7.48 4.35
CA ILE A 59 -2.23 8.94 4.46
C ILE A 59 -3.23 9.38 5.53
N ARG A 60 -2.97 10.55 6.12
CA ARG A 60 -3.88 11.21 7.08
C ARG A 60 -4.05 12.67 6.73
N ARG A 61 -5.22 13.23 7.00
CA ARG A 61 -5.50 14.67 6.88
C ARG A 61 -4.44 15.47 7.64
N HIS A 62 -4.02 16.59 7.04
CA HIS A 62 -3.12 17.55 7.65
C HIS A 62 -3.52 18.98 7.32
N GLN A 63 -3.45 19.90 8.29
CA GLN A 63 -3.96 21.27 8.16
C GLN A 63 -3.25 22.06 7.05
N SER A 64 -1.94 21.91 6.95
CA SER A 64 -1.11 22.60 5.95
C SER A 64 -1.18 21.92 4.58
N PRO A 65 -0.97 22.67 3.48
CA PRO A 65 -0.76 22.08 2.16
C PRO A 65 0.29 20.95 2.20
N PRO A 66 0.05 19.82 1.51
CA PRO A 66 -1.00 19.59 0.51
C PRO A 66 -2.38 19.19 1.06
N GLY A 67 -2.61 19.27 2.38
CA GLY A 67 -3.85 18.85 3.02
C GLY A 67 -3.78 17.43 3.61
N TYR A 68 -2.65 16.73 3.44
CA TYR A 68 -2.41 15.41 3.98
C TYR A 68 -0.92 15.18 4.26
N VAL A 69 -0.62 14.16 5.07
CA VAL A 69 0.73 13.62 5.26
C VAL A 69 0.72 12.12 5.00
N VAL A 70 1.83 11.60 4.46
CA VAL A 70 2.09 10.16 4.40
C VAL A 70 2.60 9.71 5.76
N LEU A 71 1.91 8.75 6.38
CA LEU A 71 2.31 8.19 7.67
C LEU A 71 3.29 7.04 7.51
N THR A 72 3.01 6.15 6.55
CA THR A 72 3.89 5.03 6.21
C THR A 72 3.63 4.58 4.78
N ALA A 73 4.61 3.91 4.20
CA ALA A 73 4.48 3.23 2.92
C ALA A 73 5.36 1.98 2.93
N TYR A 74 4.82 0.86 2.46
CA TYR A 74 5.56 -0.38 2.42
C TYR A 74 5.10 -1.26 1.24
N PRO A 75 6.03 -2.06 0.68
CA PRO A 75 5.69 -3.04 -0.33
C PRO A 75 4.96 -4.23 0.32
N MET A 76 3.98 -4.81 -0.38
CA MET A 76 3.20 -5.97 0.06
C MET A 76 2.58 -6.71 -1.14
N ASN A 77 1.88 -7.81 -0.91
CA ASN A 77 0.90 -8.33 -1.88
C ASN A 77 -0.49 -8.45 -1.26
N GLU A 78 -1.51 -7.91 -1.94
CA GLU A 78 -2.91 -7.97 -1.48
C GLU A 78 -3.49 -9.36 -1.63
N THR A 79 -3.13 -10.04 -2.73
CA THR A 79 -3.44 -11.44 -2.96
C THR A 79 -2.15 -12.25 -2.90
N PRO A 80 -2.19 -13.52 -2.46
CA PRO A 80 -1.03 -14.37 -2.57
C PRO A 80 -0.63 -14.50 -4.05
N ASN A 81 0.68 -14.44 -4.32
CA ASN A 81 1.18 -14.81 -5.64
C ASN A 81 0.75 -16.26 -5.91
N GLU A 82 0.14 -16.54 -7.07
CA GLU A 82 -0.39 -17.88 -7.41
C GLU A 82 0.66 -18.99 -7.21
N GLU A 83 1.94 -18.68 -7.45
CA GLU A 83 3.09 -19.57 -7.26
C GLU A 83 3.31 -20.05 -5.80
N PHE A 84 2.67 -19.41 -4.82
CA PHE A 84 2.80 -19.67 -3.39
C PHE A 84 1.49 -20.13 -2.74
N ILE A 85 0.46 -20.41 -3.55
CA ILE A 85 -0.77 -21.09 -3.12
C ILE A 85 -0.60 -22.55 -3.53
N LYS A 86 -0.24 -23.43 -2.60
CA LYS A 86 -0.21 -24.89 -2.80
C LYS A 86 -0.87 -25.59 -1.62
#